data_AF-A0A7G5LTX8-F1
#
_entry.id   AF-A0A7G5LTX8-F1
#
_cell.length_a   1.000
_cell.length_b   1.000
_cell.length_c   1.000
_cell.angle_alpha   90.00
_cell.angle_beta   90.00
_cell.angle_gamma   90.00
#
_symmetry.space_group_name_H-M   'P 1'
#
loop_
_entity.id
_entity.type
_entity.pdbx_description
1 polymer ?
#
loop_
_entity_poly.entity_id
_entity_poly.type
_entity_poly.pdbx_seq_one_letter_code
_entity_poly.pdbx_strand_id
1 'polypeptide(L)'
;MARTDPSPPRGRDRFRRDAWPRVIATLDPVDDFERISVINARYEFPWDIQQALSFALFRTFAVPSIGVLLHETHEFTARTQKRHDDTVLVLDAVIEHGLESPGGRGAVRRMNKMHGSYDISNDDMRYVLATFVVTPVRWIADYGWRELSRAEVEASTRSYTRMGELMGIKDIPASYEEFETLLDDYERKNFAFDARSREVADATLDLLCSYYPKVLRRGVEVFSRAIMDDHVREAFGYATPPRAVVALSRGALKLRGRLLRLAPPRSKPSRPEDRGVVRTYLPGGYRIEDLGTHVE
;
A
#
# COMPACT_ATOMS: atom_id res chain seq x y z
N MET A 1 -22.79 -14.48 3.02
CA MET A 1 -21.83 -13.54 2.42
C MET A 1 -22.12 -12.17 3.01
N ALA A 2 -21.30 -11.68 3.94
CA ALA A 2 -21.38 -10.27 4.31
C ALA A 2 -21.02 -9.47 3.04
N ARG A 3 -21.93 -8.62 2.56
CA ARG A 3 -21.64 -7.74 1.43
C ARG A 3 -20.71 -6.66 1.97
N THR A 4 -19.41 -6.85 1.77
CA THR A 4 -18.37 -5.87 2.09
C THR A 4 -18.51 -4.61 1.23
N ASP A 5 -19.15 -4.72 0.06
CA ASP A 5 -19.36 -3.58 -0.82
C ASP A 5 -20.39 -2.59 -0.21
N PRO A 6 -19.96 -1.37 0.15
CA PRO A 6 -20.83 -0.36 0.73
C PRO A 6 -21.80 0.15 -0.35
N SER A 7 -23.06 0.39 0.03
CA SER A 7 -24.01 1.01 -0.89
C SER A 7 -23.73 2.51 -1.02
N PRO A 8 -23.67 3.07 -2.24
CA PRO A 8 -23.53 4.52 -2.41
C PRO A 8 -24.79 5.26 -1.90
N PRO A 9 -24.71 6.57 -1.61
CA PRO A 9 -25.87 7.37 -1.25
C PRO A 9 -27.02 7.25 -2.27
N ARG A 10 -28.27 7.37 -1.81
CA ARG A 10 -29.45 7.33 -2.68
C ARG A 10 -29.68 8.69 -3.36
N GLY A 11 -30.43 8.70 -4.46
CA GLY A 11 -30.90 9.92 -5.11
C GLY A 11 -29.79 10.77 -5.73
N ARG A 12 -29.95 12.11 -5.70
CA ARG A 12 -29.00 13.06 -6.30
C ARG A 12 -27.69 13.16 -5.52
N ASP A 13 -27.68 12.79 -4.23
CA ASP A 13 -26.48 12.86 -3.38
C ASP A 13 -25.35 11.94 -3.85
N ARG A 14 -25.68 10.87 -4.58
CA ARG A 14 -24.69 9.95 -5.17
C ARG A 14 -23.73 10.60 -6.16
N PHE A 15 -24.06 11.78 -6.68
CA PHE A 15 -23.26 12.51 -7.65
C PHE A 15 -22.38 13.59 -7.00
N ARG A 16 -22.53 13.83 -5.70
CA ARG A 16 -21.73 14.83 -4.98
C ARG A 16 -20.35 14.27 -4.67
N ARG A 17 -19.30 15.07 -4.78
CA ARG A 17 -17.93 14.65 -4.44
C ARG A 17 -17.84 14.10 -3.00
N ASP A 18 -18.63 14.65 -2.09
CA ASP A 18 -18.70 14.25 -0.68
C ASP A 18 -19.68 13.09 -0.41
N ALA A 19 -20.11 12.34 -1.43
CA ALA A 19 -21.00 11.18 -1.29
C ALA A 19 -20.48 10.12 -0.32
N TRP A 20 -19.25 9.64 -0.52
CA TRP A 20 -18.63 8.62 0.35
C TRP A 20 -18.21 9.16 1.72
N PRO A 21 -17.67 10.38 1.86
CA PRO A 21 -17.47 11.00 3.17
C PRO A 21 -18.75 11.04 4.02
N ARG A 22 -19.90 11.30 3.40
CA ARG A 22 -21.20 11.25 4.11
C ARG A 22 -21.58 9.84 4.54
N VAL A 23 -21.29 8.81 3.75
CA VAL A 23 -21.49 7.41 4.16
C VAL A 23 -20.58 7.09 5.33
N ILE A 24 -19.29 7.40 5.24
CA ILE A 24 -18.31 7.17 6.30
C ILE A 24 -18.73 7.85 7.60
N ALA A 25 -19.25 9.08 7.54
CA ALA A 25 -19.72 9.81 8.72
C ALA A 25 -20.91 9.16 9.45
N THR A 26 -21.55 8.14 8.86
CA THR A 26 -22.62 7.35 9.50
C THR A 26 -22.15 6.01 10.07
N LEU A 27 -20.87 5.67 9.87
CA LEU A 27 -20.27 4.40 10.29
C LEU A 27 -19.49 4.60 11.59
N ASP A 28 -19.45 3.56 12.42
CA ASP A 28 -18.64 3.55 13.64
C ASP A 28 -17.20 3.09 13.30
N PRO A 29 -16.14 3.87 13.59
CA PRO A 29 -14.77 3.49 13.24
C PRO A 29 -14.25 2.26 13.98
N VAL A 30 -14.91 1.82 15.05
CA VAL A 30 -14.57 0.62 15.83
C VAL A 30 -15.28 -0.61 15.27
N ASP A 31 -16.57 -0.51 14.96
CA ASP A 31 -17.38 -1.66 14.52
C ASP A 31 -17.41 -1.82 12.98
N ASP A 32 -17.33 -0.72 12.23
CA ASP A 32 -17.41 -0.68 10.76
C ASP A 32 -16.04 -0.44 10.09
N PHE A 33 -14.92 -0.68 10.78
CA PHE A 33 -13.58 -0.34 10.30
C PHE A 33 -13.24 -0.97 8.94
N GLU A 34 -13.67 -2.21 8.69
CA GLU A 34 -13.47 -2.89 7.40
C GLU A 34 -14.24 -2.19 6.28
N ARG A 35 -15.47 -1.74 6.56
CA ARG A 35 -16.31 -1.05 5.59
C ARG A 35 -15.75 0.32 5.25
N ILE A 36 -15.26 1.07 6.24
CA ILE A 36 -14.57 2.35 6.02
C ILE A 36 -13.30 2.12 5.19
N SER A 37 -12.52 1.09 5.51
CA SER A 37 -11.31 0.71 4.77
C SER A 37 -11.61 0.36 3.30
N VAL A 38 -12.71 -0.37 3.03
CA VAL A 38 -13.19 -0.67 1.67
C VAL A 38 -13.58 0.62 0.93
N ILE A 39 -14.33 1.53 1.57
CA ILE A 39 -14.69 2.82 0.96
C ILE A 39 -13.43 3.59 0.55
N ASN A 40 -12.45 3.67 1.45
CA ASN A 40 -11.19 4.36 1.19
C ASN A 40 -10.40 3.71 0.05
N ALA A 41 -10.21 2.39 0.10
CA ALA A 41 -9.40 1.64 -0.84
C ALA A 41 -10.03 1.50 -2.23
N ARG A 42 -11.36 1.40 -2.34
CA ARG A 42 -12.03 1.12 -3.63
C ARG A 42 -12.68 2.34 -4.26
N TYR A 43 -13.07 3.35 -3.49
CA TYR A 43 -13.90 4.46 -3.99
C TYR A 43 -13.24 5.83 -3.84
N GLU A 44 -12.75 6.17 -2.65
CA GLU A 44 -12.26 7.51 -2.35
C GLU A 44 -10.83 7.76 -2.82
N PHE A 45 -9.92 6.82 -2.51
CA PHE A 45 -8.47 6.96 -2.69
C PHE A 45 -7.79 5.75 -3.35
N PRO A 46 -8.40 5.03 -4.33
CA PRO A 46 -7.83 3.78 -4.85
C PRO A 46 -6.43 3.95 -5.45
N TRP A 47 -6.23 5.04 -6.21
CA TRP A 47 -4.93 5.36 -6.80
C TRP A 47 -3.92 5.78 -5.72
N ASP A 48 -4.33 6.67 -4.81
CA ASP A 48 -3.46 7.19 -3.75
C ASP A 48 -2.97 6.10 -2.81
N ILE A 49 -3.86 5.20 -2.37
CA ILE A 49 -3.49 4.05 -1.52
C ILE A 49 -2.54 3.11 -2.26
N GLN A 50 -2.79 2.82 -3.53
CA GLN A 50 -1.87 1.99 -4.32
C GLN A 50 -0.49 2.62 -4.47
N GLN A 51 -0.41 3.93 -4.75
CA GLN A 51 0.87 4.61 -4.84
C GLN A 51 1.58 4.64 -3.48
N ALA A 52 0.87 4.99 -2.40
CA ALA A 52 1.42 5.01 -1.06
C ALA A 52 1.98 3.65 -0.63
N LEU A 53 1.24 2.57 -0.86
CA LEU A 53 1.69 1.21 -0.56
C LEU A 53 2.86 0.77 -1.45
N SER A 54 2.93 1.25 -2.69
CA SER A 54 4.09 1.02 -3.55
C SER A 54 5.35 1.68 -2.97
N PHE A 55 5.26 2.90 -2.42
CA PHE A 55 6.37 3.56 -1.72
C PHE A 55 6.65 2.99 -0.32
N ALA A 56 5.63 2.45 0.36
CA ALA A 56 5.81 1.69 1.59
C ALA A 56 6.72 0.48 1.36
N LEU A 57 6.60 -0.23 0.22
CA LEU A 57 7.51 -1.33 -0.12
C LEU A 57 8.98 -0.86 -0.21
N PHE A 58 9.25 0.28 -0.86
CA PHE A 58 10.62 0.83 -0.89
C PHE A 58 11.16 1.09 0.52
N ARG A 59 10.34 1.58 1.45
CA ARG A 59 10.77 1.77 2.85
C ARG A 59 11.21 0.45 3.48
N THR A 60 10.51 -0.65 3.20
CA THR A 60 10.92 -1.98 3.70
C THR A 60 12.26 -2.45 3.15
N PHE A 61 12.58 -2.16 1.88
CA PHE A 61 13.85 -2.61 1.30
C PHE A 61 15.04 -1.81 1.83
N ALA A 62 14.82 -0.61 2.35
CA ALA A 62 15.87 0.24 2.95
C ALA A 62 16.38 -0.29 4.30
N VAL A 63 15.70 -1.28 4.89
CA VAL A 63 16.18 -2.03 6.06
C VAL A 63 16.98 -3.24 5.58
N PRO A 64 18.29 -3.36 5.86
CA PRO A 64 19.10 -4.46 5.34
C PRO A 64 18.60 -5.86 5.71
N SER A 65 18.10 -6.09 6.93
CA SER A 65 17.53 -7.40 7.33
C SER A 65 16.41 -7.85 6.39
N ILE A 66 15.58 -6.91 5.93
CA ILE A 66 14.46 -7.17 5.02
C ILE A 66 14.93 -7.21 3.57
N GLY A 67 15.61 -6.16 3.10
CA GLY A 67 15.98 -6.04 1.69
C GLY A 67 16.94 -7.14 1.21
N VAL A 68 17.86 -7.59 2.07
CA VAL A 68 18.74 -8.72 1.78
C VAL A 68 17.95 -10.02 1.68
N LEU A 69 17.05 -10.30 2.62
CA LEU A 69 16.20 -11.49 2.55
C LEU A 69 15.38 -11.50 1.26
N LEU A 70 14.78 -10.36 0.89
CA LEU A 70 14.00 -10.25 -0.35
C LEU A 70 14.85 -10.48 -1.60
N HIS A 71 16.11 -10.03 -1.59
CA HIS A 71 17.07 -10.31 -2.66
C HIS A 71 17.37 -11.81 -2.77
N GLU A 72 17.64 -12.46 -1.66
CA GLU A 72 17.98 -13.90 -1.57
C GLU A 72 16.82 -14.81 -1.99
N THR A 73 15.57 -14.34 -1.90
CA THR A 73 14.42 -15.09 -2.47
C THR A 73 14.43 -15.14 -4.00
N HIS A 74 15.16 -14.23 -4.66
CA HIS A 74 15.13 -13.96 -6.10
C HIS A 74 13.77 -13.56 -6.69
N GLU A 75 12.70 -13.51 -5.90
CA GLU A 75 11.36 -13.17 -6.38
C GLU A 75 11.26 -11.72 -6.83
N PHE A 76 11.92 -10.82 -6.12
CA PHE A 76 11.92 -9.39 -6.44
C PHE A 76 12.84 -9.01 -7.59
N THR A 77 13.84 -9.84 -7.92
CA THR A 77 14.80 -9.55 -8.99
C THR A 77 14.53 -10.35 -10.27
N ALA A 78 14.08 -11.60 -10.16
CA ALA A 78 13.82 -12.47 -11.31
C ALA A 78 12.33 -12.57 -11.70
N ARG A 79 11.41 -12.40 -10.73
CA ARG A 79 9.95 -12.55 -10.91
C ARG A 79 9.17 -11.33 -10.43
N THR A 80 9.75 -10.13 -10.59
CA THR A 80 9.27 -8.89 -9.98
C THR A 80 7.78 -8.60 -10.24
N GLN A 81 7.30 -8.77 -11.49
CA GLN A 81 5.88 -8.59 -11.82
C GLN A 81 4.98 -9.57 -11.07
N LYS A 82 5.34 -10.86 -11.04
CA LYS A 82 4.57 -11.88 -10.31
C LYS A 82 4.55 -11.55 -8.82
N ARG A 83 5.71 -11.21 -8.24
CA ARG A 83 5.82 -10.89 -6.81
C ARG A 83 5.01 -9.65 -6.43
N HIS A 84 4.97 -8.65 -7.30
CA HIS A 84 4.10 -7.48 -7.15
C HIS A 84 2.62 -7.88 -7.19
N ASP A 85 2.21 -8.64 -8.20
CA ASP A 85 0.82 -9.10 -8.36
C ASP A 85 0.39 -9.93 -7.14
N ASP A 86 1.26 -10.81 -6.65
CA ASP A 86 1.02 -11.62 -5.45
C ASP A 86 0.73 -10.76 -4.21
N THR A 87 1.52 -9.71 -3.96
CA THR A 87 1.27 -8.78 -2.84
C THR A 87 -0.07 -8.07 -3.02
N VAL A 88 -0.33 -7.55 -4.22
CA VAL A 88 -1.53 -6.76 -4.49
C VAL A 88 -2.79 -7.62 -4.32
N LEU A 89 -2.78 -8.83 -4.86
CA LEU A 89 -3.94 -9.71 -4.85
C LEU A 89 -4.19 -10.35 -3.47
N VAL A 90 -3.14 -10.68 -2.71
CA VAL A 90 -3.35 -11.24 -1.36
C VAL A 90 -3.92 -10.19 -0.40
N LEU A 91 -3.49 -8.92 -0.54
CA LEU A 91 -4.05 -7.81 0.23
C LEU A 91 -5.45 -7.45 -0.24
N ASP A 92 -5.72 -7.46 -1.55
CA ASP A 92 -7.06 -7.17 -2.07
C ASP A 92 -8.07 -8.23 -1.63
N ALA A 93 -7.69 -9.51 -1.55
CA ALA A 93 -8.56 -10.56 -1.03
C ALA A 93 -9.04 -10.31 0.41
N VAL A 94 -8.18 -9.70 1.25
CA VAL A 94 -8.56 -9.27 2.61
C VAL A 94 -9.59 -8.14 2.54
N ILE A 95 -9.37 -7.13 1.70
CA ILE A 95 -10.31 -6.01 1.51
C ILE A 95 -11.62 -6.49 0.87
N GLU A 96 -11.57 -7.43 -0.08
CA GLU A 96 -12.74 -7.95 -0.78
C GLU A 96 -13.64 -8.77 0.14
N HIS A 97 -13.06 -9.70 0.88
CA HIS A 97 -13.85 -10.67 1.64
C HIS A 97 -14.07 -10.26 3.10
N GLY A 98 -13.23 -9.37 3.63
CA GLY A 98 -13.14 -9.06 5.06
C GLY A 98 -12.27 -10.09 5.80
N LEU A 99 -11.48 -9.61 6.78
CA LEU A 99 -10.49 -10.34 7.56
C LEU A 99 -11.04 -11.60 8.22
N GLU A 100 -12.28 -11.54 8.71
CA GLU A 100 -12.89 -12.64 9.47
C GLU A 100 -13.61 -13.67 8.59
N SER A 101 -13.81 -13.37 7.31
CA SER A 101 -14.45 -14.31 6.39
C SER A 101 -13.56 -15.52 6.07
N PRO A 102 -14.12 -16.64 5.57
CA PRO A 102 -13.31 -17.76 5.09
C PRO A 102 -12.26 -17.37 4.04
N GLY A 103 -12.60 -16.43 3.15
CA GLY A 103 -11.71 -15.91 2.10
C GLY A 103 -10.58 -15.05 2.67
N GLY A 104 -10.92 -14.07 3.52
CA GLY A 104 -9.93 -13.21 4.17
C GLY A 104 -9.00 -13.99 5.09
N ARG A 105 -9.52 -14.92 5.91
CA ARG A 105 -8.68 -15.83 6.69
C ARG A 105 -7.83 -16.76 5.81
N GLY A 106 -8.31 -17.11 4.62
CA GLY A 106 -7.52 -17.83 3.61
C GLY A 106 -6.31 -17.03 3.14
N ALA A 107 -6.52 -15.76 2.80
CA ALA A 107 -5.44 -14.84 2.42
C ALA A 107 -4.43 -14.65 3.56
N VAL A 108 -4.89 -14.42 4.80
CA VAL A 108 -3.99 -14.29 5.96
C VAL A 108 -3.20 -15.58 6.22
N ARG A 109 -3.83 -16.76 6.18
CA ARG A 109 -3.09 -18.03 6.28
C ARG A 109 -2.03 -18.16 5.20
N ARG A 110 -2.31 -17.72 3.98
CA ARG A 110 -1.33 -17.75 2.90
C ARG A 110 -0.16 -16.82 3.17
N MET A 111 -0.43 -15.60 3.65
CA MET A 111 0.60 -14.67 4.11
C MET A 111 1.46 -15.29 5.22
N ASN A 112 0.84 -15.91 6.23
CA ASN A 112 1.56 -16.55 7.33
C ASN A 112 2.45 -17.70 6.85
N LYS A 113 2.00 -18.51 5.89
CA LYS A 113 2.82 -19.58 5.30
C LYS A 113 4.07 -19.01 4.61
N MET A 114 3.92 -17.93 3.83
CA MET A 114 5.06 -17.30 3.13
C MET A 114 6.05 -16.70 4.12
N HIS A 115 5.58 -15.88 5.06
CA HIS A 115 6.45 -15.22 6.05
C HIS A 115 7.10 -16.24 6.99
N GLY A 116 6.36 -17.27 7.42
CA GLY A 116 6.87 -18.34 8.29
C GLY A 116 7.83 -19.33 7.62
N SER A 117 8.07 -19.19 6.31
CA SER A 117 9.12 -19.96 5.61
C SER A 117 10.52 -19.36 5.80
N TYR A 118 10.62 -18.20 6.46
CA TYR A 118 11.86 -17.47 6.70
C TYR A 118 11.94 -17.02 8.17
N ASP A 119 13.15 -16.81 8.67
CA ASP A 119 13.39 -16.30 10.02
C ASP A 119 13.27 -14.76 10.03
N ILE A 120 12.03 -14.27 9.98
CA ILE A 120 11.73 -12.82 10.02
C ILE A 120 11.49 -12.41 11.46
N SER A 121 12.24 -11.40 11.93
CA SER A 121 12.08 -10.92 13.30
C SER A 121 10.70 -10.29 13.54
N ASN A 122 10.18 -10.37 14.77
CA ASN A 122 8.95 -9.68 15.13
C ASN A 122 9.06 -8.16 14.94
N ASP A 123 10.26 -7.61 15.12
CA ASP A 123 10.57 -6.19 14.94
C ASP A 123 10.43 -5.78 13.48
N ASP A 124 10.97 -6.57 12.54
CA ASP A 124 10.78 -6.35 11.10
C ASP A 124 9.30 -6.45 10.72
N MET A 125 8.59 -7.49 11.23
CA MET A 125 7.15 -7.67 10.96
C MET A 125 6.31 -6.49 11.45
N ARG A 126 6.59 -6.00 12.67
CA ARG A 126 5.94 -4.80 13.23
C ARG A 126 6.24 -3.54 12.43
N TYR A 127 7.50 -3.35 12.04
CA TYR A 127 7.90 -2.23 11.21
C TYR A 127 7.17 -2.24 9.85
N VAL A 128 7.16 -3.39 9.17
CA VAL A 128 6.44 -3.55 7.90
C VAL A 128 4.96 -3.23 8.10
N LEU A 129 4.31 -3.74 9.15
CA LEU A 129 2.92 -3.40 9.47
C LEU A 129 2.72 -1.87 9.64
N ALA A 130 3.63 -1.19 10.35
CA ALA A 130 3.59 0.25 10.52
C ALA A 130 3.65 1.01 9.17
N THR A 131 4.43 0.51 8.20
CA THR A 131 4.47 1.13 6.85
C THR A 131 3.10 1.10 6.17
N PHE A 132 2.30 0.05 6.36
CA PHE A 132 0.94 -0.07 5.81
C PHE A 132 -0.07 0.85 6.50
N VAL A 133 0.11 1.13 7.80
CA VAL A 133 -0.75 2.05 8.56
C VAL A 133 -0.45 3.50 8.22
N VAL A 134 0.83 3.88 8.32
CA VAL A 134 1.24 5.29 8.35
C VAL A 134 1.41 5.87 6.94
N THR A 135 2.02 5.11 6.02
CA THR A 135 2.37 5.66 4.69
C THR A 135 1.14 6.12 3.89
N PRO A 136 0.03 5.37 3.84
CA PRO A 136 -1.18 5.84 3.15
C PRO A 136 -1.78 7.11 3.77
N VAL A 137 -1.79 7.22 5.10
CA VAL A 137 -2.33 8.40 5.80
C VAL A 137 -1.49 9.63 5.46
N ARG A 138 -0.15 9.55 5.59
CA ARG A 138 0.77 10.64 5.23
C ARG A 138 0.68 11.01 3.75
N TRP A 139 0.62 10.02 2.85
CA TRP A 139 0.44 10.27 1.42
C TRP A 139 -0.86 11.00 1.10
N ILE A 140 -1.98 10.58 1.68
CA ILE A 140 -3.29 11.19 1.43
C ILE A 140 -3.34 12.61 2.00
N ALA A 141 -2.72 12.86 3.16
CA ALA A 141 -2.60 14.20 3.72
C ALA A 141 -1.85 15.15 2.76
N ASP A 142 -0.78 14.67 2.13
CA ASP A 142 0.02 15.48 1.21
C ASP A 142 -0.59 15.63 -0.19
N TYR A 143 -1.15 14.56 -0.76
CA TYR A 143 -1.47 14.46 -2.19
C TYR A 143 -2.91 14.06 -2.50
N GLY A 144 -3.67 13.69 -1.47
CA GLY A 144 -5.09 13.38 -1.57
C GLY A 144 -5.89 14.61 -1.97
N TRP A 145 -7.08 14.37 -2.52
CA TRP A 145 -8.01 15.46 -2.81
C TRP A 145 -8.62 16.05 -1.54
N ARG A 146 -8.64 15.29 -0.45
CA ARG A 146 -8.94 15.71 0.92
C ARG A 146 -8.09 14.89 1.89
N GLU A 147 -7.97 15.36 3.11
CA GLU A 147 -7.43 14.58 4.22
C GLU A 147 -8.41 13.49 4.66
N LEU A 148 -7.87 12.43 5.26
CA LEU A 148 -8.68 11.45 5.98
C LEU A 148 -9.20 12.08 7.27
N SER A 149 -10.45 11.83 7.60
CA SER A 149 -11.02 12.15 8.90
C SER A 149 -10.42 11.26 9.99
N ARG A 150 -10.56 11.67 11.26
CA ARG A 150 -10.14 10.88 12.41
C ARG A 150 -10.73 9.47 12.42
N ALA A 151 -12.01 9.33 12.05
CA ALA A 151 -12.68 8.03 11.95
C ALA A 151 -12.06 7.14 10.87
N GLU A 152 -11.63 7.70 9.75
CA GLU A 152 -10.95 6.95 8.68
C GLU A 152 -9.55 6.50 9.09
N VAL A 153 -8.80 7.35 9.79
CA VAL A 153 -7.49 6.99 10.33
C VAL A 153 -7.63 5.89 11.37
N GLU A 154 -8.58 6.03 12.32
CA GLU A 154 -8.85 5.00 13.34
C GLU A 154 -9.27 3.67 12.72
N ALA A 155 -10.19 3.70 11.75
CA ALA A 155 -10.63 2.49 11.05
C ALA A 155 -9.47 1.79 10.31
N SER A 156 -8.63 2.56 9.62
CA SER A 156 -7.45 2.03 8.93
C SER A 156 -6.47 1.39 9.93
N THR A 157 -6.16 2.09 11.02
CA THR A 157 -5.30 1.59 12.10
C THR A 157 -5.85 0.28 12.67
N ARG A 158 -7.14 0.22 13.02
CA ARG A 158 -7.78 -1.00 13.53
C ARG A 158 -7.75 -2.14 12.51
N SER A 159 -7.99 -1.86 11.24
CA SER A 159 -7.93 -2.88 10.17
C SER A 159 -6.56 -3.55 10.11
N TYR A 160 -5.49 -2.76 10.15
CA TYR A 160 -4.13 -3.27 10.10
C TYR A 160 -3.69 -3.89 11.43
N THR A 161 -4.07 -3.33 12.59
CA THR A 161 -3.86 -3.97 13.90
C THR A 161 -4.47 -5.37 13.91
N ARG A 162 -5.74 -5.50 13.47
CA ARG A 162 -6.41 -6.80 13.41
C ARG A 162 -5.73 -7.77 12.44
N MET A 163 -5.27 -7.29 11.29
CA MET A 163 -4.48 -8.12 10.37
C MET A 163 -3.17 -8.59 11.01
N GLY A 164 -2.46 -7.70 11.70
CA GLY A 164 -1.22 -8.04 12.40
C GLY A 164 -1.42 -9.09 13.49
N GLU A 165 -2.51 -9.00 14.27
CA GLU A 165 -2.89 -10.02 15.25
C GLU A 165 -3.12 -11.39 14.60
N LEU A 166 -3.85 -11.43 13.48
CA LEU A 166 -4.08 -12.67 12.73
C LEU A 166 -2.79 -13.21 12.07
N MET A 167 -1.80 -12.36 11.87
CA MET A 167 -0.46 -12.73 11.43
C MET A 167 0.46 -13.16 12.58
N GLY A 168 0.00 -13.07 13.85
CA GLY A 168 0.78 -13.45 15.02
C GLY A 168 1.86 -12.44 15.41
N ILE A 169 1.78 -11.21 14.91
CA ILE A 169 2.71 -10.12 15.26
C ILE A 169 2.43 -9.71 16.71
N LYS A 170 3.48 -9.64 17.52
CA LYS A 170 3.41 -9.30 18.94
C LYS A 170 3.71 -7.82 19.16
N ASP A 171 3.22 -7.26 20.27
CA ASP A 171 3.52 -5.90 20.72
C ASP A 171 3.17 -4.82 19.65
N ILE A 172 2.02 -5.00 19.01
CA ILE A 172 1.49 -4.07 18.02
C ILE A 172 1.05 -2.78 18.73
N PRO A 173 1.42 -1.58 18.21
CA PRO A 173 0.94 -0.30 18.71
C PRO A 173 -0.59 -0.21 18.86
N ALA A 174 -1.05 0.50 19.89
CA ALA A 174 -2.48 0.64 20.19
C ALA A 174 -3.12 1.84 19.46
N SER A 175 -2.33 2.79 18.97
CA SER A 175 -2.78 4.04 18.35
C SER A 175 -2.00 4.36 17.08
N TYR A 176 -2.58 5.25 16.25
CA TYR A 176 -1.92 5.71 15.03
C TYR A 176 -0.61 6.46 15.35
N GLU A 177 -0.62 7.27 16.41
CA GLU A 177 0.53 8.05 16.86
C GLU A 177 1.70 7.16 17.35
N GLU A 178 1.37 6.04 18.00
CA GLU A 178 2.38 5.03 18.36
C GLU A 178 2.92 4.30 17.12
N PHE A 179 2.10 4.04 16.10
CA PHE A 179 2.58 3.52 14.81
C PHE A 179 3.50 4.52 14.10
N GLU A 180 3.20 5.82 14.13
CA GLU A 180 4.08 6.85 13.57
C GLU A 180 5.43 6.89 14.29
N THR A 181 5.40 6.87 15.62
CA THR A 181 6.62 6.84 16.44
C THR A 181 7.44 5.59 16.15
N LEU A 182 6.79 4.41 16.10
CA LEU A 182 7.44 3.15 15.74
C LEU A 182 8.09 3.24 14.35
N LEU A 183 7.36 3.74 13.35
CA LEU A 183 7.89 3.89 11.98
C LEU A 183 9.13 4.79 11.99
N ASP A 184 9.01 6.02 12.49
CA ASP A 184 10.06 7.02 12.39
C ASP A 184 11.31 6.64 13.20
N ASP A 185 11.14 5.99 14.35
CA ASP A 185 12.24 5.50 15.18
C ASP A 185 12.93 4.30 14.55
N TYR A 186 12.16 3.37 13.98
CA TYR A 186 12.71 2.18 13.35
C TYR A 186 13.51 2.53 12.09
N GLU A 187 13.00 3.44 11.25
CA GLU A 187 13.70 3.87 10.04
C GLU A 187 15.00 4.61 10.37
N ARG A 188 14.95 5.55 11.33
CA ARG A 188 16.14 6.29 11.77
C ARG A 188 17.24 5.37 12.31
N LYS A 189 16.86 4.26 12.95
CA LYS A 189 17.80 3.29 13.54
C LYS A 189 18.35 2.29 12.53
N ASN A 190 17.52 1.82 11.60
CA ASN A 190 17.83 0.61 10.82
C ASN A 190 18.05 0.86 9.32
N PHE A 191 17.72 2.05 8.79
CA PHE A 191 18.00 2.34 7.38
C PHE A 191 19.50 2.41 7.13
N ALA A 192 19.95 1.65 6.14
CA ALA A 192 21.34 1.64 5.72
C ALA A 192 21.47 1.13 4.29
N PHE A 193 22.57 1.50 3.65
CA PHE A 193 22.90 1.01 2.32
C PHE A 193 23.39 -0.45 2.37
N ASP A 194 22.76 -1.30 1.55
CA ASP A 194 23.25 -2.63 1.17
C ASP A 194 23.01 -2.81 -0.34
N ALA A 195 24.00 -3.34 -1.07
CA ALA A 195 23.92 -3.50 -2.52
C ALA A 195 22.80 -4.45 -2.97
N ARG A 196 22.50 -5.49 -2.19
CA ARG A 196 21.43 -6.46 -2.49
C ARG A 196 20.05 -5.85 -2.29
N SER A 197 19.87 -5.11 -1.19
CA SER A 197 18.68 -4.28 -0.95
C SER A 197 18.46 -3.28 -2.07
N ARG A 198 19.55 -2.68 -2.56
CA ARG A 198 19.53 -1.75 -3.68
C ARG A 198 19.07 -2.42 -4.98
N GLU A 199 19.53 -3.64 -5.29
CA GLU A 199 19.07 -4.39 -6.47
C GLU A 199 17.55 -4.67 -6.41
N VAL A 200 17.00 -4.96 -5.24
CA VAL A 200 15.54 -5.13 -5.04
C VAL A 200 14.78 -3.83 -5.33
N ALA A 201 15.29 -2.70 -4.84
CA ALA A 201 14.70 -1.40 -5.10
C ALA A 201 14.76 -1.04 -6.60
N ASP A 202 15.88 -1.29 -7.26
CA ASP A 202 16.03 -1.02 -8.71
C ASP A 202 15.10 -1.88 -9.56
N ALA A 203 14.99 -3.19 -9.27
CA ALA A 203 14.05 -4.06 -9.97
C ALA A 203 12.59 -3.58 -9.79
N THR A 204 12.23 -3.14 -8.59
CA THR A 204 10.89 -2.61 -8.30
C THR A 204 10.64 -1.27 -9.00
N LEU A 205 11.63 -0.38 -9.06
CA LEU A 205 11.54 0.90 -9.77
C LEU A 205 11.41 0.69 -11.29
N ASP A 206 12.15 -0.27 -11.84
CA ASP A 206 12.06 -0.66 -13.25
C ASP A 206 10.68 -1.25 -13.58
N LEU A 207 10.13 -2.08 -12.70
CA LEU A 207 8.76 -2.57 -12.82
C LEU A 207 7.75 -1.41 -12.84
N LEU A 208 7.86 -0.46 -11.91
CA LEU A 208 6.99 0.74 -11.88
C LEU A 208 7.07 1.53 -13.18
N CYS A 209 8.27 1.72 -13.72
CA CYS A 209 8.46 2.40 -15.00
C CYS A 209 7.87 1.60 -16.17
N SER A 210 7.85 0.27 -16.10
CA SER A 210 7.32 -0.61 -17.15
C SER A 210 5.82 -0.42 -17.42
N TYR A 211 5.08 0.17 -16.48
CA TYR A 211 3.67 0.51 -16.64
C TYR A 211 3.42 1.64 -17.65
N TYR A 212 4.47 2.37 -18.03
CA TYR A 212 4.39 3.50 -18.95
C TYR A 212 5.04 3.19 -20.31
N PRO A 213 4.59 3.87 -21.39
CA PRO A 213 5.25 3.80 -22.70
C PRO A 213 6.75 4.08 -22.59
N LYS A 214 7.56 3.38 -23.40
CA LYS A 214 9.03 3.44 -23.34
C LYS A 214 9.59 4.87 -23.30
N VAL A 215 8.98 5.78 -24.07
CA VAL A 215 9.39 7.20 -24.16
C VAL A 215 9.21 7.99 -22.86
N LEU A 216 8.32 7.56 -21.97
CA LEU A 216 8.06 8.24 -20.69
C LEU A 216 8.86 7.64 -19.52
N ARG A 217 9.45 6.44 -19.69
CA ARG A 217 10.05 5.68 -18.58
C ARG A 217 11.09 6.45 -17.79
N ARG A 218 12.00 7.15 -18.48
CA ARG A 218 13.03 7.96 -17.82
C ARG A 218 12.43 9.11 -17.00
N GLY A 219 11.39 9.75 -17.53
CA GLY A 219 10.66 10.80 -16.81
C GLY A 219 9.96 10.25 -15.57
N VAL A 220 9.35 9.07 -15.67
CA VAL A 220 8.71 8.38 -14.56
C VAL A 220 9.72 7.96 -13.51
N GLU A 221 10.89 7.45 -13.90
CA GLU A 221 11.97 7.09 -12.97
C GLU A 221 12.44 8.30 -12.16
N VAL A 222 12.69 9.43 -12.83
CA VAL A 222 13.08 10.69 -12.18
C VAL A 222 11.98 11.21 -11.27
N PHE A 223 10.73 11.15 -11.73
CA PHE A 223 9.56 11.54 -10.94
C PHE A 223 9.43 10.68 -9.67
N SER A 224 9.53 9.35 -9.79
CA SER A 224 9.48 8.40 -8.67
C SER A 224 10.56 8.68 -7.63
N ARG A 225 11.80 8.93 -8.06
CA ARG A 225 12.90 9.31 -7.14
C ARG A 225 12.70 10.70 -6.51
N ALA A 226 11.97 11.59 -7.18
CA ALA A 226 11.70 12.93 -6.69
C ALA A 226 10.57 12.97 -5.65
N ILE A 227 9.67 12.00 -5.67
CA ILE A 227 8.58 11.87 -4.68
C ILE A 227 8.93 10.92 -3.53
N MET A 228 9.90 10.01 -3.72
CA MET A 228 10.49 9.22 -2.65
C MET A 228 11.10 10.13 -1.58
N ASP A 229 10.90 9.78 -0.31
CA ASP A 229 11.44 10.55 0.81
C ASP A 229 12.96 10.55 0.82
N ASP A 230 13.56 11.64 1.32
CA ASP A 230 15.00 11.87 1.20
C ASP A 230 15.80 10.77 1.91
N HIS A 231 15.40 10.35 3.12
CA HIS A 231 16.09 9.30 3.88
C HIS A 231 15.96 7.91 3.23
N VAL A 232 14.84 7.61 2.58
CA VAL A 232 14.66 6.38 1.78
C VAL A 232 15.58 6.41 0.57
N ARG A 233 15.65 7.55 -0.13
CA ARG A 233 16.51 7.73 -1.30
C ARG A 233 17.99 7.59 -0.94
N GLU A 234 18.38 8.19 0.19
CA GLU A 234 19.73 8.13 0.75
C GLU A 234 20.12 6.70 1.15
N ALA A 235 19.22 5.94 1.78
CA ALA A 235 19.46 4.55 2.15
C ALA A 235 19.81 3.68 0.93
N PHE A 236 19.22 3.97 -0.24
CA PHE A 236 19.55 3.28 -1.49
C PHE A 236 20.75 3.87 -2.25
N GLY A 237 21.31 5.00 -1.83
CA GLY A 237 22.33 5.70 -2.61
C GLY A 237 21.82 6.19 -3.97
N TYR A 238 20.51 6.44 -4.12
CA TYR A 238 19.96 7.05 -5.33
C TYR A 238 20.46 8.50 -5.46
N ALA A 239 20.86 8.89 -6.67
CA ALA A 239 21.19 10.28 -6.96
C ALA A 239 20.02 11.22 -6.64
N THR A 240 20.30 12.28 -5.88
CA THR A 240 19.31 13.29 -5.49
C THR A 240 18.85 14.10 -6.70
N PRO A 241 17.54 14.08 -7.05
CA PRO A 241 17.02 14.94 -8.10
C PRO A 241 17.17 16.42 -7.73
N PRO A 242 17.31 17.32 -8.72
CA PRO A 242 17.37 18.75 -8.45
C PRO A 242 16.14 19.22 -7.66
N ARG A 243 16.31 20.16 -6.71
CA ARG A 243 15.22 20.66 -5.85
C ARG A 243 14.00 21.16 -6.64
N ALA A 244 14.23 21.75 -7.81
CA ALA A 244 13.15 22.17 -8.70
C ALA A 244 12.33 20.98 -9.23
N VAL A 245 12.97 19.86 -9.58
CA VAL A 245 12.28 18.63 -10.03
C VAL A 245 11.46 18.03 -8.90
N VAL A 246 11.99 18.01 -7.67
CA VAL A 246 11.25 17.59 -6.46
C VAL A 246 10.01 18.47 -6.25
N ALA A 247 10.20 19.80 -6.26
CA ALA A 247 9.11 20.76 -6.06
C ALA A 247 8.03 20.64 -7.14
N LEU A 248 8.42 20.48 -8.41
CA LEU A 248 7.49 20.28 -9.53
C LEU A 248 6.74 18.95 -9.41
N SER A 249 7.43 17.87 -9.06
CA SER A 249 6.81 16.54 -8.93
C SER A 249 5.78 16.49 -7.80
N ARG A 250 6.15 16.99 -6.62
CA ARG A 250 5.23 17.13 -5.47
C ARG A 250 4.09 18.11 -5.78
N GLY A 251 4.40 19.23 -6.45
CA GLY A 251 3.43 20.22 -6.90
C GLY A 251 2.39 19.63 -7.87
N ALA A 252 2.82 18.79 -8.81
CA ALA A 252 1.95 18.10 -9.75
C ALA A 252 0.98 17.14 -9.03
N LEU A 253 1.45 16.39 -8.03
CA LEU A 253 0.60 15.53 -7.20
C LEU A 253 -0.43 16.34 -6.40
N LYS A 254 0.00 17.45 -5.78
CA LYS A 254 -0.89 18.36 -5.05
C LYS A 254 -1.94 18.98 -5.98
N LEU A 255 -1.54 19.38 -7.19
CA LEU A 255 -2.46 19.90 -8.20
C LEU A 255 -3.47 18.82 -8.64
N ARG A 256 -3.02 17.58 -8.89
CA ARG A 256 -3.89 16.43 -9.19
C ARG A 256 -4.95 16.25 -8.10
N GLY A 257 -4.55 16.23 -6.82
CA GLY A 257 -5.47 16.16 -5.68
C GLY A 257 -6.49 17.29 -5.69
N ARG A 258 -6.06 18.54 -5.89
CA ARG A 258 -6.96 19.70 -5.96
C ARG A 258 -7.96 19.62 -7.12
N LEU A 259 -7.51 19.22 -8.31
CA LEU A 259 -8.38 19.06 -9.48
C LEU A 259 -9.40 17.93 -9.27
N LEU A 260 -9.03 16.85 -8.58
CA LEU A 260 -9.95 15.75 -8.27
C LEU A 260 -11.09 16.14 -7.32
N ARG A 261 -11.00 17.27 -6.61
CA ARG A 261 -12.13 17.82 -5.83
C ARG A 261 -13.34 18.14 -6.71
N LEU A 262 -13.12 18.41 -7.99
CA LEU A 262 -14.16 18.77 -8.96
C LEU A 262 -14.70 17.54 -9.72
N ALA A 263 -14.06 16.38 -9.58
CA ALA A 263 -14.48 15.16 -10.26
C ALA A 263 -15.68 14.53 -9.53
N PRO A 264 -16.60 13.86 -10.26
CA PRO A 264 -17.67 13.11 -9.63
C PRO A 264 -17.11 11.99 -8.71
N PRO A 265 -17.86 11.57 -7.68
CA PRO A 265 -17.48 10.42 -6.87
C PRO A 265 -17.47 9.14 -7.71
N ARG A 266 -16.68 8.14 -7.29
CA ARG A 266 -16.71 6.82 -7.96
C ARG A 266 -18.00 6.10 -7.62
N SER A 267 -18.70 5.63 -8.65
CA SER A 267 -19.93 4.83 -8.51
C SER A 267 -19.67 3.32 -8.56
N LYS A 268 -18.52 2.90 -9.06
CA LYS A 268 -18.07 1.50 -9.12
C LYS A 268 -16.77 1.36 -8.32
N PRO A 269 -16.57 0.22 -7.63
CA PRO A 269 -15.31 -0.04 -6.95
C PRO A 269 -14.18 -0.11 -7.97
N SER A 270 -13.03 0.48 -7.64
CA SER A 270 -11.78 0.30 -8.38
C SER A 270 -11.05 -0.90 -7.80
N ARG A 271 -10.99 -2.01 -8.55
CA ARG A 271 -10.20 -3.18 -8.15
C ARG A 271 -8.80 -3.13 -8.76
N PRO A 272 -7.79 -3.81 -8.19
CA PRO A 272 -6.46 -3.92 -8.81
C PRO A 272 -6.47 -4.43 -10.25
N GLU A 273 -7.34 -5.40 -10.55
CA GLU A 273 -7.53 -6.03 -11.86
C GLU A 273 -8.00 -5.02 -12.90
N ASP A 274 -8.83 -4.06 -12.50
CA ASP A 274 -9.36 -3.02 -13.38
C ASP A 274 -8.29 -1.97 -13.77
N ARG A 275 -7.16 -1.91 -13.05
CA ARG A 275 -6.14 -0.87 -13.20
C ARG A 275 -4.98 -1.26 -14.12
N GLY A 276 -4.98 -2.49 -14.64
CA GLY A 276 -3.92 -2.98 -15.52
C GLY A 276 -2.55 -3.17 -14.85
N VAL A 277 -2.53 -3.18 -13.50
CA VAL A 277 -1.31 -3.44 -12.72
C VAL A 277 -1.06 -4.94 -12.52
N VAL A 278 -2.12 -5.76 -12.57
CA VAL A 278 -2.05 -7.22 -12.50
C VAL A 278 -1.87 -7.77 -13.91
N ARG A 279 -0.67 -8.28 -14.23
CA ARG A 279 -0.32 -8.73 -15.59
C ARG A 279 0.03 -10.20 -15.67
N THR A 280 0.41 -10.82 -14.56
CA THR A 280 0.83 -12.22 -14.51
C THR A 280 -0.35 -13.17 -14.64
N TYR A 281 -1.44 -12.86 -13.95
CA TYR A 281 -2.58 -13.76 -13.78
C TYR A 281 -3.72 -13.49 -14.74
N LEU A 282 -3.82 -12.29 -15.33
CA LEU A 282 -4.95 -11.92 -16.18
C LEU A 282 -4.64 -12.15 -17.67
N PRO A 283 -5.61 -12.67 -18.45
CA PRO A 283 -7.02 -12.94 -18.10
C PRO A 283 -7.30 -14.32 -17.47
N GLY A 284 -6.27 -15.15 -17.23
CA GLY A 284 -6.42 -16.54 -16.78
C GLY A 284 -6.99 -16.74 -15.37
N GLY A 285 -6.93 -15.73 -14.51
CA GLY A 285 -7.38 -15.78 -13.12
C GLY A 285 -6.30 -16.34 -12.17
N TYR A 286 -6.63 -16.40 -10.88
CA TYR A 286 -5.76 -16.89 -9.82
C TYR A 286 -6.58 -17.53 -8.69
N ARG A 287 -5.92 -18.33 -7.85
CA ARG A 287 -6.46 -18.79 -6.57
C ARG A 287 -5.62 -18.20 -5.44
N ILE A 288 -6.26 -17.80 -4.35
CA ILE A 288 -5.58 -17.13 -3.22
C ILE A 288 -4.46 -18.03 -2.65
N GLU A 289 -4.71 -19.34 -2.56
CA GLU A 289 -3.76 -20.34 -2.09
C GLU A 289 -2.50 -20.45 -2.96
N ASP A 290 -2.57 -20.09 -4.24
CA ASP A 290 -1.47 -20.20 -5.20
C ASP A 290 -0.59 -18.94 -5.22
N LEU A 291 -1.09 -17.81 -4.71
CA LEU A 291 -0.37 -16.53 -4.69
C LEU A 291 0.92 -16.63 -3.88
N GLY A 292 1.97 -15.95 -4.32
CA GLY A 292 3.22 -15.79 -3.58
C GLY A 292 4.21 -16.95 -3.73
N THR A 293 5.05 -17.15 -2.72
CA THR A 293 6.19 -18.11 -2.76
C THR A 293 5.83 -19.47 -2.18
N HIS A 294 6.19 -20.53 -2.89
CA HIS A 294 6.07 -21.90 -2.40
C HIS A 294 7.50 -22.40 -2.24
N VAL A 295 8.01 -22.35 -1.01
CA VAL A 295 9.27 -23.02 -0.68
C VAL A 295 8.93 -24.51 -0.58
N GLU A 296 9.60 -25.33 -1.40
CA GLU A 296 9.52 -26.80 -1.35
C GLU A 296 10.24 -27.36 -0.12
#